data_AF-A0A9R1E8M2-F1
#
_entry.id   AF-A0A9R1E8M2-F1
#
_cell.length_a   1.000
_cell.length_b   1.000
_cell.length_c   1.000
_cell.angle_alpha   90.00
_cell.angle_beta   90.00
_cell.angle_gamma   90.00
#
_symmetry.space_group_name_H-M   'P 1'
#
loop_
_entity.id
_entity.type
_entity.pdbx_description
1 polymer ?
#
loop_
_entity_poly.entity_id
_entity_poly.type
_entity_poly.pdbx_seq_one_letter_code
_entity_poly.pdbx_strand_id
1 'polypeptide(L)'
;MTSSAPTSFPKRKLGVTPAGSFDGPLEADLHSTQELEQLLAELGLYKSKEETARQEEVLRKLDKIVKEWVKELAIQRGQVNTNVGLFTFGSYHLGVMLMNLGLTSILYVLDQIVPSDLDISQNSVLSGVDEVNLRSLSECRVADQILDLVPNIENFRTTLRCVKHWAKRRGVCVNWYWPNPVMLCSIHEDRELGFPVWNARFNREDRTHIMPIITPAYPCRNSTVHVSATTLEVMKEQFQIGNEVCQEIEMKQADWADLFEPLGDPPSDETAVSC
;
A
#
# COMPACT_ATOMS: atom_id res chain seq x y z
N MET A 1 39.45 -6.92 9.19
CA MET A 1 38.98 -7.85 8.15
C MET A 1 37.72 -7.24 7.57
N THR A 2 37.83 -6.74 6.34
CA THR A 2 36.79 -6.03 5.60
C THR A 2 35.68 -7.01 5.20
N SER A 3 34.47 -6.82 5.74
CA SER A 3 33.28 -7.58 5.33
C SER A 3 32.63 -6.86 4.15
N SER A 4 32.73 -7.46 2.97
CA SER A 4 32.10 -7.00 1.73
C SER A 4 30.58 -7.12 1.81
N ALA A 5 29.86 -6.07 1.47
CA ALA A 5 28.41 -6.10 1.27
C ALA A 5 28.04 -7.08 0.13
N PRO A 6 26.93 -7.84 0.23
CA PRO A 6 26.47 -8.69 -0.85
C PRO A 6 25.79 -7.83 -1.94
N THR A 7 26.55 -7.41 -2.95
CA THR A 7 26.01 -6.87 -4.21
C THR A 7 25.57 -8.02 -5.12
N SER A 8 24.42 -8.61 -4.83
CA SER A 8 23.66 -9.32 -5.88
C SER A 8 22.31 -8.65 -6.06
N PHE A 9 22.23 -7.75 -7.03
CA PHE A 9 20.96 -7.17 -7.46
C PHE A 9 20.03 -8.30 -7.98
N PRO A 10 18.73 -8.25 -7.69
CA PRO A 10 17.81 -9.26 -8.19
C PRO A 10 17.83 -9.28 -9.73
N LYS A 11 17.88 -10.48 -10.31
CA LYS A 11 17.84 -10.73 -11.77
C LYS A 11 16.51 -10.28 -12.44
N ARG A 12 15.57 -9.72 -11.68
CA ARG A 12 14.21 -9.35 -12.10
C ARG A 12 14.16 -7.83 -12.28
N LYS A 13 13.69 -7.38 -13.46
CA LYS A 13 13.44 -5.96 -13.74
C LYS A 13 12.35 -5.45 -12.79
N LEU A 14 12.67 -4.45 -11.97
CA LEU A 14 11.74 -3.76 -11.09
C LEU A 14 11.33 -2.44 -11.75
N GLY A 15 10.03 -2.14 -11.77
CA GLY A 15 9.51 -0.91 -12.39
C GLY A 15 9.42 -0.96 -13.91
N VAL A 16 8.79 0.09 -14.46
CA VAL A 16 8.64 0.29 -15.91
C VAL A 16 9.83 1.02 -16.55
N THR A 17 10.61 1.75 -15.74
CA THR A 17 11.83 2.47 -16.14
C THR A 17 13.07 1.91 -15.43
N PRO A 18 14.29 2.18 -15.94
CA PRO A 18 15.53 1.96 -15.17
C PRO A 18 15.54 2.73 -13.84
N ALA A 19 16.34 2.27 -12.88
CA ALA A 19 16.56 2.98 -11.63
C ALA A 19 17.30 4.31 -11.87
N GLY A 20 16.97 5.34 -11.09
CA GLY A 20 17.63 6.65 -11.17
C GLY A 20 19.03 6.66 -10.56
N SER A 21 19.27 5.83 -9.55
CA SER A 21 20.58 5.59 -8.95
C SER A 21 20.65 4.16 -8.39
N PHE A 22 21.87 3.62 -8.30
CA PHE A 22 22.19 2.36 -7.62
C PHE A 22 23.12 2.60 -6.42
N ASP A 23 23.40 3.86 -6.09
CA ASP A 23 24.27 4.21 -4.97
C ASP A 23 23.61 3.80 -3.65
N GLY A 24 24.43 3.28 -2.74
CA GLY A 24 24.00 2.99 -1.37
C GLY A 24 23.96 4.25 -0.51
N PRO A 25 23.32 4.19 0.68
CA PRO A 25 23.30 5.31 1.61
C PRO A 25 24.69 5.65 2.12
N LEU A 26 24.91 6.93 2.40
CA LEU A 26 26.05 7.45 3.14
C LEU A 26 25.84 7.25 4.65
N GLU A 27 26.90 7.36 5.45
CA GLU A 27 26.82 7.29 6.91
C GLU A 27 25.88 8.34 7.52
N ALA A 28 25.82 9.53 6.92
CA ALA A 28 24.87 10.57 7.33
C ALA A 28 23.41 10.16 7.09
N ASP A 29 23.13 9.49 5.97
CA ASP A 29 21.79 8.99 5.63
C ASP A 29 21.38 7.87 6.60
N LEU A 30 22.32 7.00 6.99
CA LEU A 30 22.09 5.95 7.98
C LEU A 30 21.76 6.54 9.35
N HIS A 31 22.48 7.57 9.79
CA HIS A 31 22.18 8.27 11.04
C HIS A 31 20.81 8.95 10.99
N SER A 32 20.52 9.68 9.91
CA SER A 32 19.22 10.33 9.73
C SER A 32 18.07 9.31 9.70
N THR A 33 18.30 8.14 9.11
CA THR A 33 17.34 7.02 9.12
C THR A 33 17.10 6.51 10.54
N GLN A 34 18.13 6.39 11.37
CA GLN A 34 17.97 5.96 12.77
C GLN A 34 17.15 6.96 13.59
N GLU A 35 17.38 8.26 13.40
CA GLU A 35 16.60 9.32 14.05
C GLU A 35 15.12 9.25 13.64
N LEU A 36 14.85 9.04 12.34
CA LEU A 36 13.50 8.81 11.85
C LEU A 36 12.86 7.57 12.48
N GLU A 37 13.57 6.44 12.51
CA GLU A 37 13.05 5.19 13.08
C GLU A 37 12.72 5.34 14.58
N GLN A 38 13.56 6.04 15.33
CA GLN A 38 13.31 6.35 16.72
C GLN A 38 12.04 7.19 16.88
N LEU A 39 11.89 8.28 16.12
CA LEU A 39 10.70 9.12 16.19
C LEU A 39 9.42 8.35 15.81
N LEU A 40 9.47 7.54 14.75
CA LEU A 40 8.34 6.70 14.35
C LEU A 40 7.96 5.69 15.44
N ALA A 41 8.92 5.20 16.24
CA ALA A 41 8.66 4.35 17.40
C ALA A 41 8.03 5.12 18.56
N GLU A 42 8.50 6.33 18.85
CA GLU A 42 7.93 7.21 19.87
C GLU A 42 6.48 7.61 19.54
N LEU A 43 6.18 7.79 18.25
CA LEU A 43 4.83 8.04 17.74
C LEU A 43 3.92 6.79 17.75
N GLY A 44 4.41 5.63 18.21
CA GLY A 44 3.63 4.39 18.29
C GLY A 44 3.29 3.78 16.93
N LEU A 45 4.10 4.03 15.89
CA LEU A 45 3.84 3.54 14.54
C LEU A 45 4.40 2.14 14.28
N TYR A 46 5.23 1.63 15.19
CA TYR A 46 5.66 0.24 15.25
C TYR A 46 4.80 -0.53 16.23
N LYS A 47 4.35 -1.71 15.82
CA LYS A 47 3.63 -2.62 16.72
C LYS A 47 4.58 -3.23 17.73
N SER A 48 4.10 -3.41 18.94
CA SER A 48 4.77 -4.26 19.91
C SER A 48 4.71 -5.74 19.47
N LYS A 49 5.65 -6.55 19.98
CA LYS A 49 5.61 -8.01 19.81
C LYS A 49 4.32 -8.60 20.38
N GLU A 50 3.83 -8.04 21.48
CA GLU A 50 2.60 -8.50 22.13
C GLU A 50 1.35 -8.23 21.28
N GLU A 51 1.21 -7.03 20.71
CA GLU A 51 0.07 -6.72 19.83
C GLU A 51 0.08 -7.57 18.57
N THR A 52 1.25 -7.82 18.01
CA THR A 52 1.41 -8.70 16.85
C THR A 52 0.93 -10.12 17.20
N ALA A 53 1.37 -10.67 18.34
CA ALA A 53 0.92 -11.98 18.81
C ALA A 53 -0.59 -12.04 19.10
N ARG A 54 -1.16 -10.99 19.70
CA ARG A 54 -2.62 -10.89 19.93
C ARG A 54 -3.40 -10.89 18.62
N GLN A 55 -2.92 -10.16 17.61
CA GLN A 55 -3.57 -10.12 16.29
C GLN A 55 -3.47 -11.45 15.56
N GLU A 56 -2.32 -12.11 15.59
CA GLU A 56 -2.14 -13.46 15.05
C GLU A 56 -3.08 -14.47 15.73
N GLU A 57 -3.24 -14.38 17.06
CA GLU A 57 -4.16 -15.23 17.81
C GLU A 57 -5.63 -14.96 17.44
N VAL A 58 -6.01 -13.69 17.24
CA VAL A 58 -7.35 -13.33 16.74
C VAL A 58 -7.59 -13.90 15.35
N LEU A 59 -6.63 -13.76 14.43
CA LEU A 59 -6.72 -14.33 13.08
C LEU A 59 -6.84 -15.84 13.11
N ARG A 60 -6.06 -16.52 13.96
CA ARG A 60 -6.13 -17.98 14.15
C ARG A 60 -7.50 -18.43 14.67
N LYS A 61 -8.10 -17.68 15.62
CA LYS A 61 -9.45 -17.97 16.10
C LYS A 61 -10.51 -17.73 15.03
N LEU A 62 -10.40 -16.64 14.28
CA LEU A 62 -11.31 -16.33 13.17
C LEU A 62 -11.24 -17.40 12.07
N ASP A 63 -10.02 -17.80 11.66
CA ASP A 63 -9.80 -18.88 10.70
C ASP A 63 -10.51 -20.17 11.14
N LYS A 64 -10.37 -20.53 12.42
CA LYS A 64 -11.04 -21.70 12.99
C LYS A 64 -12.56 -21.58 12.93
N ILE A 65 -13.12 -20.46 13.41
CA ILE A 65 -14.57 -20.23 13.44
C ILE A 65 -15.16 -20.32 12.04
N VAL A 66 -14.53 -19.69 11.05
CA VAL A 66 -15.04 -19.70 9.68
C VAL A 66 -14.90 -21.07 9.03
N LYS A 67 -13.79 -21.79 9.26
CA LYS A 67 -13.64 -23.18 8.81
C LYS A 67 -14.73 -24.09 9.35
N GLU A 68 -15.05 -23.97 10.64
CA GLU A 68 -16.12 -24.75 11.27
C GLU A 68 -17.49 -24.38 10.68
N TRP A 69 -17.81 -23.08 10.58
CA TRP A 69 -19.07 -22.61 10.01
C TRP A 69 -19.28 -23.02 8.54
N VAL A 70 -18.24 -22.91 7.70
CA VAL A 70 -18.29 -23.32 6.28
C VAL A 70 -18.52 -24.81 6.17
N LYS A 71 -17.85 -25.61 7.00
CA LYS A 71 -18.04 -27.06 7.03
C LYS A 71 -19.47 -27.44 7.40
N GLU A 72 -20.08 -26.76 8.38
CA GLU A 72 -21.47 -26.96 8.74
C GLU A 72 -22.43 -26.62 7.59
N LEU A 73 -22.21 -25.48 6.92
CA LEU A 73 -23.00 -25.08 5.75
C LEU A 73 -22.87 -26.06 4.58
N ALA A 74 -21.66 -26.57 4.33
CA ALA A 74 -21.41 -27.57 3.30
C ALA A 74 -22.21 -28.84 3.57
N ILE A 75 -22.18 -29.35 4.81
CA ILE A 75 -22.95 -30.52 5.24
C ILE A 75 -24.45 -30.29 5.02
N GLN A 76 -24.97 -29.12 5.41
CA GLN A 76 -26.38 -28.77 5.21
C GLN A 76 -26.80 -28.76 3.73
N ARG A 77 -25.86 -28.45 2.82
CA ARG A 77 -26.06 -28.43 1.37
C ARG A 77 -25.76 -29.78 0.71
N GLY A 78 -25.44 -30.82 1.47
CA GLY A 78 -25.06 -32.14 0.93
C GLY A 78 -23.69 -32.15 0.24
N GLN A 79 -22.83 -31.18 0.54
CA GLN A 79 -21.46 -31.08 0.02
C GLN A 79 -20.48 -31.71 1.02
N VAL A 80 -19.61 -32.60 0.53
CA VAL A 80 -18.74 -33.42 1.39
C VAL A 80 -17.30 -32.91 1.44
N ASN A 81 -16.90 -32.10 0.44
CA ASN A 81 -15.57 -31.52 0.31
C ASN A 81 -15.69 -30.02 0.06
N THR A 82 -15.26 -29.22 1.03
CA THR A 82 -15.16 -27.76 0.90
C THR A 82 -13.92 -27.30 1.64
N ASN A 83 -13.06 -26.55 0.96
CA ASN A 83 -11.89 -25.94 1.58
C ASN A 83 -12.10 -24.42 1.63
N VAL A 84 -11.65 -23.79 2.71
CA VAL A 84 -11.68 -22.34 2.88
C VAL A 84 -10.31 -21.83 3.23
N GLY A 85 -9.91 -20.75 2.56
CA GLY A 85 -8.68 -20.00 2.83
C GLY A 85 -8.99 -18.65 3.46
N LEU A 86 -8.25 -18.30 4.51
CA LEU A 86 -8.21 -16.96 5.10
C LEU A 86 -7.03 -16.19 4.49
N PHE A 87 -7.32 -15.04 3.87
CA PHE A 87 -6.30 -14.14 3.34
C PHE A 87 -6.42 -12.77 3.99
N THR A 88 -5.28 -12.16 4.33
CA THR A 88 -5.23 -10.78 4.81
C THR A 88 -4.69 -9.88 3.70
N PHE A 89 -5.15 -8.64 3.64
CA PHE A 89 -4.71 -7.68 2.62
C PHE A 89 -4.48 -6.28 3.23
N GLY A 90 -4.16 -5.32 2.36
CA GLY A 90 -4.00 -3.92 2.76
C GLY A 90 -2.87 -3.71 3.78
N SER A 91 -3.06 -2.75 4.68
CA SER A 91 -1.98 -2.30 5.56
C SER A 91 -1.48 -3.33 6.56
N TYR A 92 -2.30 -4.33 6.92
CA TYR A 92 -1.87 -5.47 7.73
C TYR A 92 -0.85 -6.31 6.96
N HIS A 93 -1.23 -6.75 5.77
CA HIS A 93 -0.42 -7.60 4.93
C HIS A 93 0.89 -6.92 4.52
N LEU A 94 0.83 -5.62 4.21
CA LEU A 94 2.03 -4.82 3.93
C LEU A 94 2.92 -4.58 5.17
N GLY A 95 2.44 -4.87 6.39
CA GLY A 95 3.20 -4.70 7.64
C GLY A 95 3.24 -3.26 8.16
N VAL A 96 2.36 -2.38 7.70
CA VAL A 96 2.34 -0.92 8.00
C VAL A 96 1.01 -0.46 8.64
N MET A 97 0.32 -1.37 9.31
CA MET A 97 -0.88 -1.05 10.06
C MET A 97 -0.52 -0.15 11.24
N LEU A 98 -1.12 1.04 11.27
CA LEU A 98 -1.00 1.98 12.37
C LEU A 98 -1.83 1.49 13.56
N MET A 99 -1.36 1.76 14.78
CA MET A 99 -2.17 1.55 15.98
C MET A 99 -3.51 2.29 15.85
N ASN A 100 -4.58 1.68 16.38
CA ASN A 100 -5.93 2.24 16.53
C ASN A 100 -6.89 2.21 15.32
N LEU A 101 -6.51 1.68 14.15
CA LEU A 101 -7.41 1.61 12.99
C LEU A 101 -8.19 0.29 12.81
N GLY A 102 -8.13 -0.63 13.78
CA GLY A 102 -8.78 -1.94 13.69
C GLY A 102 -8.21 -2.85 12.58
N LEU A 103 -8.58 -4.13 12.60
CA LEU A 103 -8.26 -5.09 11.53
C LEU A 103 -9.03 -4.68 10.27
N THR A 104 -8.40 -3.93 9.37
CA THR A 104 -9.12 -3.26 8.26
C THR A 104 -9.29 -4.12 7.00
N SER A 105 -8.84 -5.37 6.95
CA SER A 105 -8.76 -6.08 5.66
C SER A 105 -8.55 -7.61 5.80
N ILE A 106 -9.65 -8.37 5.81
CA ILE A 106 -9.65 -9.84 5.78
C ILE A 106 -10.58 -10.30 4.65
N LEU A 107 -10.12 -11.22 3.80
CA LEU A 107 -10.91 -11.90 2.77
C LEU A 107 -10.96 -13.40 3.04
N TYR A 108 -12.14 -14.00 2.87
CA TYR A 108 -12.31 -15.44 2.83
C TYR A 108 -12.60 -15.90 1.41
N VAL A 109 -11.87 -16.92 0.96
CA VAL A 109 -12.12 -17.58 -0.32
C VAL A 109 -12.79 -18.92 -0.06
N LEU A 110 -14.01 -19.07 -0.58
CA LEU A 110 -14.80 -20.30 -0.51
C LEU A 110 -14.80 -20.94 -1.89
N ASP A 111 -14.20 -22.12 -2.02
CA ASP A 111 -14.37 -22.96 -3.19
C ASP A 111 -14.54 -24.43 -2.77
N GLN A 112 -15.26 -25.21 -3.56
CA GLN A 112 -15.47 -26.63 -3.29
C GLN A 112 -14.14 -27.39 -3.21
N ILE A 113 -13.08 -26.89 -3.87
CA ILE A 113 -11.72 -27.41 -3.78
C ILE A 113 -10.72 -26.25 -3.85
N VAL A 114 -10.53 -25.48 -2.77
CA VAL A 114 -9.34 -24.62 -2.62
C VAL A 114 -8.13 -25.53 -2.35
N PRO A 115 -7.11 -25.59 -3.22
CA PRO A 115 -5.86 -26.28 -2.92
C PRO A 115 -5.19 -25.67 -1.69
N SER A 116 -4.57 -26.48 -0.83
CA SER A 116 -3.85 -25.99 0.36
C SER A 116 -2.67 -25.09 0.01
N ASP A 117 -2.20 -25.17 -1.23
CA ASP A 117 -1.11 -24.42 -1.84
C ASP A 117 -1.60 -23.39 -2.88
N LEU A 118 -2.88 -22.97 -2.80
CA LEU A 118 -3.42 -21.97 -3.72
C LEU A 118 -2.59 -20.68 -3.68
N ASP A 119 -1.88 -20.43 -4.78
CA ASP A 119 -1.20 -19.18 -5.03
C ASP A 119 -2.18 -18.16 -5.64
N ILE A 120 -2.72 -17.29 -4.80
CA ILE A 120 -3.64 -16.24 -5.24
C ILE A 120 -2.98 -15.22 -6.17
N SER A 121 -1.65 -15.18 -6.30
CA SER A 121 -0.97 -14.25 -7.20
C SER A 121 -1.27 -14.57 -8.68
N GLN A 122 -1.61 -15.81 -9.01
CA GLN A 122 -1.88 -16.26 -10.38
C GLN A 122 -3.23 -15.75 -10.91
N ASN A 123 -3.29 -15.36 -12.19
CA ASN A 123 -4.54 -14.91 -12.83
C ASN A 123 -5.62 -15.99 -12.90
N SER A 124 -5.24 -17.27 -12.95
CA SER A 124 -6.16 -18.41 -13.07
C SER A 124 -7.21 -18.44 -11.95
N VAL A 125 -6.90 -17.91 -10.77
CA VAL A 125 -7.84 -17.81 -9.63
C VAL A 125 -9.03 -16.90 -9.91
N LEU A 126 -8.95 -16.05 -10.94
CA LEU A 126 -10.04 -15.15 -11.34
C LEU A 126 -11.01 -15.78 -12.34
N SER A 127 -10.74 -17.00 -12.82
CA SER A 127 -11.61 -17.67 -13.78
C SER A 127 -12.98 -17.97 -13.17
N GLY A 128 -14.05 -17.48 -13.80
CA GLY A 128 -15.42 -17.70 -13.34
C GLY A 128 -15.84 -16.87 -12.11
N VAL A 129 -15.00 -15.93 -11.68
CA VAL A 129 -15.30 -15.03 -10.56
C VAL A 129 -16.18 -13.87 -11.03
N ASP A 130 -17.24 -13.55 -10.27
CA ASP A 130 -18.08 -12.37 -10.51
C ASP A 130 -17.38 -11.06 -10.14
N GLU A 131 -17.95 -9.92 -10.54
CA GLU A 131 -17.32 -8.61 -10.34
C GLU A 131 -17.13 -8.22 -8.86
N VAL A 132 -18.02 -8.69 -7.97
CA VAL A 132 -17.97 -8.36 -6.55
C VAL A 132 -16.82 -9.11 -5.88
N ASN A 133 -16.73 -10.41 -6.12
CA ASN A 133 -15.67 -11.27 -5.60
C ASN A 133 -14.31 -10.94 -6.24
N LEU A 134 -14.31 -10.51 -7.52
CA LEU A 134 -13.12 -10.05 -8.22
C LEU A 134 -12.47 -8.88 -7.51
N ARG A 135 -13.26 -7.89 -7.04
CA ARG A 135 -12.73 -6.73 -6.33
C ARG A 135 -11.96 -7.15 -5.09
N SER A 136 -12.57 -7.99 -4.25
CA SER A 136 -11.95 -8.45 -3.01
C SER A 136 -10.68 -9.26 -3.27
N LEU A 137 -10.72 -10.22 -4.22
CA LEU A 137 -9.54 -10.99 -4.61
C LEU A 137 -8.43 -10.09 -5.18
N SER A 138 -8.78 -9.08 -5.96
CA SER A 138 -7.83 -8.14 -6.54
C SER A 138 -7.10 -7.35 -5.43
N GLU A 139 -7.79 -6.93 -4.38
CA GLU A 139 -7.18 -6.21 -3.24
C GLU A 139 -6.12 -7.05 -2.51
N CYS A 140 -6.33 -8.36 -2.36
CA CYS A 140 -5.31 -9.27 -1.84
C CYS A 140 -4.07 -9.33 -2.74
N ARG A 141 -4.30 -9.56 -4.04
CA ARG A 141 -3.24 -9.73 -5.04
C ARG A 141 -2.39 -8.48 -5.22
N VAL A 142 -2.98 -7.30 -5.06
CA VAL A 142 -2.26 -6.03 -5.12
C VAL A 142 -1.17 -5.95 -4.04
N ALA A 143 -1.46 -6.35 -2.80
CA ALA A 143 -0.48 -6.27 -1.73
C ALA A 143 0.72 -7.19 -1.97
N ASP A 144 0.47 -8.44 -2.35
CA ASP A 144 1.51 -9.42 -2.70
C ASP A 144 2.39 -8.88 -3.82
N GLN A 145 1.79 -8.38 -4.91
CA GLN A 145 2.54 -7.85 -6.04
C GLN A 145 3.34 -6.60 -5.72
N ILE A 146 2.87 -5.73 -4.81
CA ILE A 146 3.67 -4.60 -4.34
C ILE A 146 4.93 -5.10 -3.63
N LEU A 147 4.80 -6.06 -2.72
CA LEU A 147 5.95 -6.63 -1.98
C LEU A 147 6.94 -7.33 -2.92
N ASP A 148 6.44 -7.93 -4.00
CA ASP A 148 7.23 -8.57 -5.05
C ASP A 148 7.97 -7.58 -5.97
N LEU A 149 7.52 -6.33 -6.02
CA LEU A 149 8.05 -5.27 -6.89
C LEU A 149 8.96 -4.29 -6.17
N VAL A 150 9.17 -4.44 -4.86
CA VAL A 150 10.09 -3.60 -4.08
C VAL A 150 11.46 -4.27 -3.90
N PRO A 151 12.58 -3.54 -4.06
CA PRO A 151 13.92 -4.11 -3.94
C PRO A 151 14.30 -4.46 -2.49
N ASN A 152 13.71 -3.76 -1.52
CA ASN A 152 13.93 -4.00 -0.10
C ASN A 152 12.62 -3.74 0.67
N ILE A 153 12.07 -4.80 1.28
CA ILE A 153 10.77 -4.76 1.97
C ILE A 153 10.85 -3.95 3.27
N GLU A 154 11.96 -3.99 3.99
CA GLU A 154 12.12 -3.27 5.26
C GLU A 154 12.17 -1.77 5.03
N ASN A 155 13.02 -1.32 4.10
CA ASN A 155 13.10 0.09 3.71
C ASN A 155 11.75 0.58 3.20
N PHE A 156 11.09 -0.19 2.32
CA PHE A 156 9.75 0.13 1.84
C PHE A 156 8.75 0.33 2.99
N ARG A 157 8.75 -0.57 3.98
CA ARG A 157 7.85 -0.47 5.14
C ARG A 157 8.15 0.76 5.99
N THR A 158 9.41 1.07 6.27
CA THR A 158 9.80 2.26 7.04
C THR A 158 9.39 3.54 6.31
N THR A 159 9.70 3.66 5.02
CA THR A 159 9.26 4.79 4.18
C THR A 159 7.73 4.90 4.16
N LEU A 160 7.01 3.80 3.97
CA LEU A 160 5.55 3.81 3.91
C LEU A 160 4.91 4.18 5.27
N ARG A 161 5.52 3.84 6.40
CA ARG A 161 5.08 4.32 7.73
C ARG A 161 5.23 5.83 7.84
N CYS A 162 6.41 6.36 7.47
CA CYS A 162 6.69 7.79 7.45
C CYS A 162 5.67 8.52 6.57
N VAL A 163 5.55 8.13 5.29
CA VAL A 163 4.63 8.75 4.34
C VAL A 163 3.18 8.63 4.79
N LYS A 164 2.76 7.51 5.40
CA LYS A 164 1.37 7.35 5.87
C LYS A 164 1.08 8.23 7.09
N HIS A 165 2.03 8.37 8.02
CA HIS A 165 1.87 9.29 9.15
C HIS A 165 1.87 10.74 8.68
N TRP A 166 2.81 11.07 7.79
CA TRP A 166 2.89 12.38 7.15
C TRP A 166 1.64 12.70 6.34
N ALA A 167 1.13 11.79 5.52
CA ALA A 167 -0.06 12.01 4.69
C ALA A 167 -1.32 12.23 5.52
N LYS A 168 -1.40 11.65 6.73
CA LYS A 168 -2.47 11.96 7.69
C LYS A 168 -2.38 13.39 8.24
N ARG A 169 -1.19 13.97 8.26
CA ARG A 169 -0.90 15.31 8.80
C ARG A 169 -0.90 16.39 7.70
N ARG A 170 -0.41 16.04 6.50
CA ARG A 170 -0.08 16.97 5.40
C ARG A 170 -0.46 16.45 3.99
N GLY A 171 0.04 15.31 3.47
CA GLY A 171 -0.38 14.72 2.15
C GLY A 171 0.74 14.67 1.06
N VAL A 172 0.73 13.66 0.14
CA VAL A 172 1.82 12.92 -0.63
C VAL A 172 2.87 13.57 -1.64
N CYS A 173 3.10 13.21 -2.93
CA CYS A 173 4.42 13.30 -3.64
C CYS A 173 4.75 14.46 -4.64
N VAL A 174 5.92 15.09 -4.48
CA VAL A 174 6.41 16.29 -5.17
C VAL A 174 7.16 15.95 -6.46
N ASN A 175 6.89 16.67 -7.55
CA ASN A 175 7.53 16.50 -8.87
C ASN A 175 7.11 15.30 -9.73
N TRP A 176 5.80 15.09 -9.86
CA TRP A 176 5.24 14.26 -10.92
C TRP A 176 4.42 15.08 -11.92
N TYR A 177 4.64 14.85 -13.22
CA TYR A 177 3.88 15.48 -14.30
C TYR A 177 2.54 14.79 -14.50
N TRP A 178 1.55 15.15 -13.68
CA TRP A 178 0.17 14.72 -13.86
C TRP A 178 -0.41 15.23 -15.20
N PRO A 179 -1.20 14.42 -15.94
CA PRO A 179 -1.83 13.16 -15.54
C PRO A 179 -1.08 11.90 -15.98
N ASN A 180 0.25 11.93 -16.14
CA ASN A 180 0.98 10.70 -16.45
C ASN A 180 0.73 9.65 -15.35
N PRO A 181 0.50 8.37 -15.68
CA PRO A 181 0.17 7.37 -14.67
C PRO A 181 1.41 6.89 -13.91
N VAL A 182 1.27 6.77 -12.59
CA VAL A 182 2.22 6.04 -11.75
C VAL A 182 1.94 4.55 -11.91
N MET A 183 2.94 3.80 -12.37
CA MET A 183 2.84 2.36 -12.64
C MET A 183 4.03 1.60 -12.06
N LEU A 184 3.76 0.54 -11.31
CA LEU A 184 4.80 -0.34 -10.75
C LEU A 184 5.25 -1.43 -11.74
N CYS A 185 4.37 -1.83 -12.64
CA CYS A 185 4.63 -2.79 -13.71
C CYS A 185 3.92 -2.37 -15.00
N SER A 186 4.24 -3.03 -16.11
CA SER A 186 3.49 -2.82 -17.34
C SER A 186 2.06 -3.35 -17.17
N ILE A 187 1.11 -2.67 -17.80
CA ILE A 187 -0.28 -3.11 -17.82
C ILE A 187 -0.39 -4.26 -18.81
N HIS A 188 -0.90 -5.39 -18.32
CA HIS A 188 -1.13 -6.59 -19.13
C HIS A 188 -2.63 -6.88 -19.22
N GLU A 189 -3.08 -7.26 -20.41
CA GLU A 189 -4.43 -7.75 -20.64
C GLU A 189 -4.41 -9.28 -20.62
N ASP A 190 -5.47 -9.88 -20.09
CA ASP A 190 -5.69 -11.32 -20.14
C ASP A 190 -6.90 -11.59 -21.04
N ARG A 191 -6.63 -12.15 -22.23
CA ARG A 191 -7.66 -12.36 -23.26
C ARG A 191 -8.66 -13.44 -22.87
N GLU A 192 -8.27 -14.40 -22.04
CA GLU A 192 -9.14 -15.49 -21.62
C GLU A 192 -10.12 -15.02 -20.54
N LEU A 193 -9.63 -14.18 -19.62
CA LEU A 193 -10.45 -13.63 -18.54
C LEU A 193 -11.28 -12.40 -18.97
N GLY A 194 -10.73 -11.55 -19.85
CA GLY A 194 -11.48 -10.47 -20.50
C GLY A 194 -12.00 -9.35 -19.58
N PHE A 195 -11.48 -9.23 -18.35
CA PHE A 195 -11.88 -8.15 -17.44
C PHE A 195 -11.36 -6.79 -17.92
N PRO A 196 -12.13 -5.69 -17.70
CA PRO A 196 -11.70 -4.36 -18.10
C PRO A 196 -10.46 -3.94 -17.31
N VAL A 197 -9.45 -3.47 -18.04
CA VAL A 197 -8.19 -2.97 -17.50
C VAL A 197 -8.09 -1.47 -17.79
N TRP A 198 -7.57 -0.70 -16.83
CA TRP A 198 -7.34 0.73 -17.01
C TRP A 198 -6.45 0.99 -18.23
N ASN A 199 -6.94 1.81 -19.16
CA ASN A 199 -6.19 2.15 -20.36
C ASN A 199 -6.61 3.50 -20.96
N ALA A 200 -5.91 4.57 -20.59
CA ALA A 200 -6.16 5.91 -21.12
C ALA A 200 -5.91 6.07 -22.64
N ARG A 201 -5.32 5.09 -23.34
CA ARG A 201 -5.18 5.20 -24.81
C ARG A 201 -6.48 4.85 -25.52
N PHE A 202 -7.24 3.90 -24.97
CA PHE A 202 -8.43 3.36 -25.63
C PHE A 202 -9.73 3.78 -24.94
N ASN A 203 -9.75 3.85 -23.61
CA ASN A 203 -10.93 4.22 -22.85
C ASN A 203 -11.06 5.76 -22.71
N ARG A 204 -12.27 6.30 -22.92
CA ARG A 204 -12.56 7.75 -22.75
C ARG A 204 -12.63 8.16 -21.28
N GLU A 205 -13.18 7.31 -20.43
CA GLU A 205 -13.31 7.58 -19.00
C GLU A 205 -11.93 7.61 -18.35
N ASP A 206 -11.08 6.64 -18.66
CA ASP A 206 -9.71 6.59 -18.12
C ASP A 206 -8.84 7.80 -18.50
N ARG A 207 -9.16 8.46 -19.62
CA ARG A 207 -8.47 9.70 -20.07
C ARG A 207 -8.79 10.91 -19.22
N THR A 208 -9.89 10.92 -18.50
CA THR A 208 -10.29 12.06 -17.66
C THR A 208 -9.61 12.04 -16.30
N HIS A 209 -9.00 10.90 -15.92
CA HIS A 209 -8.31 10.78 -14.64
C HIS A 209 -7.10 11.71 -14.55
N ILE A 210 -7.11 12.58 -13.54
CA ILE A 210 -6.11 13.65 -13.39
C ILE A 210 -4.89 13.24 -12.55
N MET A 211 -5.00 12.17 -11.77
CA MET A 211 -3.91 11.67 -10.91
C MET A 211 -3.86 10.13 -10.90
N PRO A 212 -3.67 9.45 -12.05
CA PRO A 212 -3.81 8.00 -12.10
C PRO A 212 -2.67 7.27 -11.38
N ILE A 213 -3.02 6.46 -10.37
CA ILE A 213 -2.10 5.53 -9.67
C ILE A 213 -2.61 4.11 -9.91
N ILE A 214 -1.89 3.36 -10.74
CA ILE A 214 -2.39 2.10 -11.29
C ILE A 214 -1.95 0.92 -10.43
N THR A 215 -2.91 0.07 -10.06
CA THR A 215 -2.65 -1.16 -9.31
C THR A 215 -1.87 -2.16 -10.16
N PRO A 216 -0.87 -2.87 -9.59
CA PRO A 216 -0.04 -3.79 -10.37
C PRO A 216 -0.78 -5.08 -10.78
N ALA A 217 -1.73 -5.55 -9.95
CA ALA A 217 -2.41 -6.81 -10.20
C ALA A 217 -3.49 -6.67 -11.27
N TYR A 218 -3.55 -7.67 -12.17
CA TYR A 218 -4.63 -7.79 -13.14
C TYR A 218 -5.97 -8.13 -12.45
N PRO A 219 -7.09 -7.51 -12.86
CA PRO A 219 -7.16 -6.40 -13.82
C PRO A 219 -6.67 -5.10 -13.19
N CYS A 220 -5.69 -4.45 -13.84
CA CYS A 220 -5.13 -3.20 -13.33
C CYS A 220 -6.20 -2.11 -13.31
N ARG A 221 -6.34 -1.40 -12.18
CA ARG A 221 -7.31 -0.32 -11.98
C ARG A 221 -6.61 0.93 -11.49
N ASN A 222 -7.25 2.09 -11.70
CA ASN A 222 -6.82 3.32 -11.06
C ASN A 222 -7.31 3.33 -9.60
N SER A 223 -6.39 3.50 -8.64
CA SER A 223 -6.72 3.57 -7.21
C SER A 223 -7.17 4.96 -6.75
N THR A 224 -6.98 5.97 -7.58
CA THR A 224 -7.25 7.39 -7.31
C THR A 224 -8.32 7.96 -8.25
N VAL A 225 -9.31 7.14 -8.63
CA VAL A 225 -10.43 7.53 -9.52
C VAL A 225 -11.26 8.71 -9.00
N HIS A 226 -11.28 8.93 -7.69
CA HIS A 226 -12.07 9.99 -7.06
C HIS A 226 -11.28 11.28 -6.80
N VAL A 227 -10.03 11.37 -7.24
CA VAL A 227 -9.24 12.59 -7.09
C VAL A 227 -9.81 13.68 -7.99
N SER A 228 -10.27 14.78 -7.37
CA SER A 228 -10.75 15.99 -8.04
C SER A 228 -9.62 17.00 -8.26
N ALA A 229 -9.84 17.99 -9.13
CA ALA A 229 -8.85 19.04 -9.40
C ALA A 229 -8.41 19.75 -8.11
N THR A 230 -9.36 20.08 -7.23
CA THR A 230 -9.11 20.70 -5.92
C THR A 230 -8.30 19.78 -5.00
N THR A 231 -8.66 18.49 -4.92
CA THR A 231 -7.91 17.54 -4.09
C THR A 231 -6.48 17.36 -4.61
N LEU A 232 -6.29 17.37 -5.94
CA LEU A 232 -4.97 17.31 -6.56
C LEU A 232 -4.14 18.56 -6.27
N GLU A 233 -4.76 19.74 -6.25
CA GLU A 233 -4.08 21.00 -5.93
C GLU A 233 -3.61 21.02 -4.47
N VAL A 234 -4.49 20.70 -3.52
CA VAL A 234 -4.13 20.57 -2.10
C VAL A 234 -3.01 19.54 -1.95
N MET A 235 -3.13 18.38 -2.60
CA MET A 235 -2.06 17.39 -2.62
C MET A 235 -0.75 18.03 -3.11
N LYS A 236 -0.69 18.61 -4.32
CA LYS A 236 0.53 19.24 -4.86
C LYS A 236 1.17 20.29 -3.94
N GLU A 237 0.37 21.09 -3.24
CA GLU A 237 0.89 22.07 -2.27
C GLU A 237 1.55 21.37 -1.07
N GLN A 238 0.88 20.37 -0.50
CA GLN A 238 1.40 19.60 0.64
C GLN A 238 2.65 18.82 0.26
N PHE A 239 2.70 18.37 -1.00
CA PHE A 239 3.87 17.75 -1.59
C PHE A 239 5.03 18.74 -1.50
N GLN A 240 4.86 19.95 -2.03
CA GLN A 240 5.90 20.97 -2.05
C GLN A 240 6.45 21.29 -0.66
N ILE A 241 5.56 21.47 0.32
CA ILE A 241 5.93 21.69 1.72
C ILE A 241 6.75 20.52 2.27
N GLY A 242 6.34 19.27 2.01
CA GLY A 242 7.08 18.09 2.45
C GLY A 242 8.50 18.02 1.87
N ASN A 243 8.70 18.38 0.60
CA ASN A 243 10.04 18.43 0.01
C ASN A 243 10.91 19.52 0.64
N GLU A 244 10.35 20.70 0.89
CA GLU A 244 11.09 21.79 1.56
C GLU A 244 11.58 21.35 2.94
N VAL A 245 10.71 20.75 3.76
CA VAL A 245 11.11 20.24 5.08
C VAL A 245 12.15 19.12 4.96
N CYS A 246 12.00 18.18 4.02
CA CYS A 246 13.02 17.15 3.80
C CYS A 246 14.39 17.74 3.41
N GLN A 247 14.42 18.80 2.59
CA GLN A 247 15.66 19.50 2.24
C GLN A 247 16.27 20.20 3.45
N GLU A 248 15.46 20.81 4.31
CA GLU A 248 15.92 21.43 5.56
C GLU A 248 16.49 20.38 6.53
N ILE A 249 15.88 19.20 6.64
CA ILE A 249 16.41 18.06 7.42
C ILE A 249 17.76 17.61 6.87
N GLU A 250 17.91 17.46 5.56
CA GLU A 250 19.19 17.12 4.91
C GLU A 250 20.27 18.17 5.21
N MET A 251 19.90 19.44 5.28
CA MET A 251 20.79 20.55 5.65
C MET A 251 21.01 20.70 7.17
N LYS A 252 20.40 19.84 7.99
CA LYS A 252 20.39 19.91 9.47
C LYS A 252 19.84 21.23 10.03
N GLN A 253 18.83 21.77 9.34
CA GLN A 253 18.11 22.99 9.71
C GLN A 253 16.72 22.72 10.29
N ALA A 254 16.22 21.49 10.15
CA ALA A 254 14.96 21.00 10.69
C ALA A 254 15.14 19.58 11.24
N ASP A 255 14.20 19.15 12.06
CA ASP A 255 14.11 17.79 12.62
C ASP A 255 12.97 17.01 11.95
N TRP A 256 13.01 15.68 12.05
CA TRP A 256 11.95 14.81 11.53
C TRP A 256 10.56 15.11 12.13
N ALA A 257 10.50 15.74 13.30
CA ALA A 257 9.24 16.16 13.92
C ALA A 257 8.52 17.26 13.11
N ASP A 258 9.27 18.16 12.48
CA ASP A 258 8.73 19.30 11.72
C ASP A 258 7.93 18.82 10.50
N LEU A 259 8.37 17.70 9.91
CA LEU A 259 7.66 17.05 8.81
C LEU A 259 6.23 16.67 9.22
N PHE A 260 6.01 16.28 10.49
CA PHE A 260 4.75 15.74 10.98
C PHE A 260 3.86 16.75 11.70
N GLU A 261 4.23 18.03 11.79
CA GLU A 261 3.31 18.98 12.44
C GLU A 261 1.99 19.06 11.68
N PRO A 262 0.87 19.29 12.38
CA PRO A 262 -0.42 19.47 11.72
C PRO A 262 -0.39 20.71 10.81
N LEU A 263 -1.22 20.71 9.77
CA LEU A 263 -1.68 21.95 9.16
C LEU A 263 -2.29 22.81 10.27
N GLY A 264 -1.72 23.99 10.51
CA GLY A 264 -2.27 24.93 11.48
C GLY A 264 -3.73 25.22 11.16
N ASP A 265 -4.56 25.39 12.19
CA ASP A 265 -5.90 25.93 11.97
C ASP A 265 -5.76 27.25 11.21
N PRO A 266 -6.63 27.54 10.20
CA PRO A 266 -6.67 28.87 9.62
C PRO A 266 -6.79 29.87 10.77
N PRO A 267 -6.07 31.00 10.73
CA PRO A 267 -6.09 31.95 11.83
C PRO A 267 -7.55 32.25 12.17
N SER A 268 -7.94 31.94 13.41
CA SER A 268 -9.24 32.33 13.93
C SER A 268 -9.31 33.84 13.76
N ASP A 269 -10.22 34.30 12.91
CA ASP A 269 -10.41 35.69 12.56
C ASP A 269 -10.94 36.46 13.79
N GLU A 270 -10.07 36.70 14.78
CA GLU A 270 -10.32 37.57 15.93
C GLU A 270 -10.08 39.05 15.59
N THR A 271 -10.04 39.41 14.30
CA THR A 271 -9.98 40.82 13.86
C THR A 271 -11.22 41.30 13.10
N ALA A 272 -12.34 40.57 13.18
CA ALA A 272 -13.65 41.15 12.91
C ALA A 272 -14.23 41.86 14.16
N VAL A 273 -13.47 42.80 14.73
CA VAL A 273 -13.99 43.80 15.67
C VAL A 273 -13.95 45.16 15.00
N SER A 274 -15.14 45.74 14.85
CA SER A 274 -15.47 47.13 14.53
C SER A 274 -14.98 47.71 13.19
N CYS A 275 -15.89 47.77 12.22
CA CYS A 275 -16.40 49.02 11.64
C CYS A 275 -17.71 48.77 10.90
#